data_AF-A0A7J8WWH5-F1
#
_entry.id   AF-A0A7J8WWH5-F1
#
_cell.length_a   1.000
_cell.length_b   1.000
_cell.length_c   1.000
_cell.angle_alpha   90.00
_cell.angle_beta   90.00
_cell.angle_gamma   90.00
#
_symmetry.space_group_name_H-M   'P 1'
#
loop_
_entity.id
_entity.type
_entity.pdbx_description
1 polymer ?
#
loop_
_entity_poly.entity_id
_entity_poly.type
_entity_poly.pdbx_seq_one_letter_code
_entity_poly.pdbx_strand_id
1 'polypeptide(L)'
;MSADDFIRNNRGIDDGKDLPEECLRSLFERISRNEIKMKDDDLSMQQKQSMNSNRILGLDNILNIVIRKSDEDEHMETSDDFIRHMQEQFKEKARKSESVYYAATDVVILRFMVEASWAPMLAAFSVPLDQSDDEAVTALCIEGFRCAIHITAVMCMKTHRDAFLTSLAKFTSLHSPADIRQKNIDAIKAIATIADEDGNYLQEAWEHILTCVSRFEHLHLLGEGAPPDATFFSFSQNESEKSKQAKSAGLPVIRKKGSGRIQYAAAAVMRGTYDSAGIGGNTGTITSEQMNNLVSNLDMLEQVGSSEMNRIFTRSQKLNSEAIIDFVKALCKVSMEELRSTSDPRLKLNAFCLCFLTANFLIC
;
A
#
# COMPACT_ATOMS: atom_id res chain seq x y z
N MET A 1 -12.36 28.00 -40.57
CA MET A 1 -11.71 29.14 -39.90
C MET A 1 -10.87 29.87 -40.95
N SER A 2 -10.89 31.20 -41.01
CA SER A 2 -10.02 31.95 -41.93
C SER A 2 -8.62 32.16 -41.34
N ALA A 3 -7.64 32.54 -42.15
CA ALA A 3 -6.29 32.85 -41.67
C ALA A 3 -6.28 34.03 -40.68
N ASP A 4 -7.14 35.03 -40.89
CA ASP A 4 -7.24 36.21 -40.01
C ASP A 4 -7.90 35.86 -38.68
N ASP A 5 -8.87 34.93 -38.69
CA ASP A 5 -9.46 34.39 -37.46
C ASP A 5 -8.43 33.57 -36.67
N PHE A 6 -7.58 32.81 -37.36
CA PHE A 6 -6.49 32.04 -36.74
C PHE A 6 -5.47 32.95 -36.06
N ILE A 7 -5.08 34.06 -36.69
CA ILE A 7 -4.18 35.06 -36.10
C ILE A 7 -4.83 35.72 -34.89
N ARG A 8 -6.11 36.11 -34.99
CA ARG A 8 -6.84 36.74 -33.88
C ARG A 8 -6.97 35.82 -32.67
N ASN A 9 -7.20 34.52 -32.88
CA ASN A 9 -7.31 33.53 -31.81
C ASN A 9 -5.98 33.26 -31.09
N ASN A 10 -4.84 33.59 -31.70
CA ASN A 10 -3.50 33.35 -31.17
C ASN A 10 -2.80 34.64 -30.70
N ARG A 11 -3.55 35.70 -30.39
CA ARG A 11 -2.99 36.91 -29.78
C ARG A 11 -2.64 36.70 -28.32
N GLY A 12 -1.53 37.31 -27.86
CA GLY A 12 -1.07 37.29 -26.48
C GLY A 12 -0.40 35.98 -26.02
N ILE A 13 -0.17 35.03 -26.92
CA ILE A 13 0.37 33.70 -26.57
C ILE A 13 1.89 33.70 -26.32
N ASP A 14 2.59 34.79 -26.63
CA ASP A 14 4.03 34.96 -26.38
C ASP A 14 4.26 35.86 -25.16
N ASP A 15 4.03 35.31 -23.95
CA ASP A 15 4.14 36.04 -22.68
C ASP A 15 3.37 37.37 -22.65
N GLY A 16 2.14 37.36 -23.19
CA GLY A 16 1.29 38.55 -23.32
C GLY A 16 1.55 39.40 -24.56
N LYS A 17 2.46 38.98 -25.46
CA LYS A 17 2.70 39.57 -26.78
C LYS A 17 2.14 38.69 -27.90
N ASP A 18 2.02 39.29 -29.08
CA ASP A 18 1.59 38.62 -30.30
C ASP A 18 2.80 38.05 -31.06
N LEU A 19 2.66 36.82 -31.56
CA LEU A 19 3.62 36.25 -32.49
C LEU A 19 3.56 36.96 -33.86
N PRO A 20 4.66 36.98 -34.64
CA PRO A 20 4.67 37.59 -35.96
C PRO A 20 3.57 37.02 -36.89
N GLU A 21 2.75 37.90 -37.47
CA GLU A 21 1.61 37.50 -38.31
C GLU A 21 2.03 36.64 -39.51
N GLU A 22 3.21 36.89 -40.07
CA GLU A 22 3.76 36.11 -41.19
C GLU A 22 4.02 34.65 -40.80
N CYS A 23 4.45 34.41 -39.55
CA CYS A 23 4.68 33.07 -39.02
C CYS A 23 3.34 32.31 -38.86
N LEU A 24 2.34 32.96 -38.25
CA LEU A 24 1.01 32.37 -38.05
C LEU A 24 0.30 32.12 -39.38
N ARG A 25 0.43 33.04 -40.34
CA ARG A 25 -0.13 32.90 -41.69
C ARG A 25 0.53 31.74 -42.46
N SER A 26 1.85 31.64 -42.40
CA SER A 26 2.60 30.53 -43.00
C SER A 26 2.22 29.17 -42.40
N LEU A 27 2.05 29.11 -41.07
CA LEU A 27 1.62 27.91 -40.37
C LEU A 27 0.20 27.50 -40.77
N PHE A 28 -0.73 28.46 -40.82
CA PHE A 28 -2.11 28.22 -41.23
C PHE A 28 -2.18 27.66 -42.65
N GLU A 29 -1.42 28.23 -43.59
CA GLU A 29 -1.37 27.72 -44.96
C GLU A 29 -0.79 26.31 -45.03
N ARG A 30 0.24 26.01 -44.23
CA ARG A 30 0.86 24.68 -44.23
C ARG A 30 -0.07 23.59 -43.70
N ILE A 31 -0.83 23.87 -42.63
CA ILE A 31 -1.83 22.94 -42.07
C ILE A 31 -3.02 22.80 -43.03
N SER A 32 -3.46 23.91 -43.64
CA SER A 32 -4.57 23.88 -44.59
C SER A 32 -4.24 23.09 -45.87
N ARG A 33 -2.97 23.13 -46.32
CA ARG A 33 -2.51 22.38 -47.50
C ARG A 33 -2.15 20.92 -47.18
N ASN A 34 -1.71 20.64 -45.96
CA ASN A 34 -1.29 19.31 -45.55
C ASN A 34 -2.02 18.92 -44.26
N GLU A 35 -3.23 18.37 -44.45
CA GLU A 35 -4.09 17.93 -43.36
C GLU A 35 -3.38 16.86 -42.50
N ILE A 36 -3.47 17.02 -41.18
CA ILE A 36 -2.92 16.07 -40.23
C ILE A 36 -3.84 14.85 -40.22
N LYS A 37 -3.45 13.80 -40.94
CA LYS A 37 -4.16 12.52 -40.91
C LYS A 37 -3.80 11.77 -39.63
N MET A 38 -4.79 11.53 -38.79
CA MET A 38 -4.68 10.54 -37.72
C MET A 38 -4.82 9.15 -38.33
N LYS A 39 -4.08 8.18 -37.78
CA LYS A 39 -4.09 6.80 -38.27
C LYS A 39 -5.32 6.14 -37.66
N ASP A 40 -6.37 5.91 -38.47
CA ASP A 40 -7.54 5.16 -38.04
C ASP A 40 -7.13 3.68 -37.94
N ASP A 41 -6.93 3.18 -36.72
CA ASP A 41 -6.82 1.74 -36.48
C ASP A 41 -8.24 1.14 -36.56
N ASP A 42 -8.48 0.39 -37.63
CA ASP A 42 -9.72 -0.34 -37.93
C ASP A 42 -10.13 -1.28 -36.77
N LEU A 43 -11.04 -0.83 -35.91
CA LEU A 43 -11.65 -1.67 -34.87
C LEU A 43 -12.96 -2.26 -35.38
N SER A 44 -12.85 -3.44 -36.00
CA SER A 44 -14.01 -4.27 -36.31
C SER A 44 -14.47 -5.06 -35.08
N MET A 45 -15.77 -4.94 -34.82
CA MET A 45 -16.50 -5.55 -33.71
C MET A 45 -16.38 -7.09 -33.72
N GLN A 46 -15.86 -7.67 -32.64
CA GLN A 46 -16.07 -9.09 -32.32
C GLN A 46 -16.37 -9.32 -30.83
N GLN A 47 -17.66 -9.25 -30.53
CA GLN A 47 -18.43 -10.18 -29.71
C GLN A 47 -17.65 -11.33 -29.03
N LYS A 48 -17.52 -11.32 -27.70
CA LYS A 48 -18.02 -12.38 -26.78
C LYS A 48 -17.50 -12.26 -25.34
N GLN A 49 -18.43 -12.54 -24.43
CA GLN A 49 -18.29 -13.35 -23.21
C GLN A 49 -17.50 -12.78 -22.02
N SER A 50 -18.29 -12.27 -21.07
CA SER A 50 -18.20 -12.53 -19.63
C SER A 50 -17.13 -13.54 -19.22
N MET A 51 -16.05 -13.05 -18.62
CA MET A 51 -15.29 -13.78 -17.61
C MET A 51 -14.91 -12.84 -16.46
N ASN A 52 -15.11 -13.37 -15.26
CA ASN A 52 -15.07 -12.70 -13.96
C ASN A 52 -13.74 -11.96 -13.73
N SER A 53 -13.80 -10.63 -13.59
CA SER A 53 -12.75 -9.85 -12.97
C SER A 53 -13.03 -9.78 -11.47
N ASN A 54 -12.19 -10.44 -10.67
CA ASN A 54 -12.10 -10.21 -9.24
C ASN A 54 -11.57 -8.79 -9.03
N ARG A 55 -12.48 -7.81 -9.09
CA ARG A 55 -12.27 -6.44 -8.64
C ARG A 55 -12.19 -6.41 -7.12
N ILE A 56 -11.06 -6.81 -6.53
CA ILE A 56 -10.74 -6.46 -5.14
C ILE A 56 -9.22 -6.38 -5.08
N LEU A 57 -8.68 -5.17 -5.18
CA LEU A 57 -7.54 -4.62 -4.45
C LEU A 57 -7.37 -3.23 -5.07
N GLY A 58 -7.75 -2.16 -4.35
CA GLY A 58 -7.87 -0.77 -4.85
C GLY A 58 -6.57 -0.11 -5.33
N LEU A 59 -5.89 -0.74 -6.28
CA LEU A 59 -4.79 -0.27 -7.11
C LEU A 59 -5.35 0.57 -8.27
N ASP A 60 -6.56 0.27 -8.76
CA ASP A 60 -7.21 1.04 -9.83
C ASP A 60 -7.32 2.53 -9.48
N ASN A 61 -7.69 2.87 -8.24
CA ASN A 61 -7.74 4.27 -7.82
C ASN A 61 -6.35 4.92 -7.71
N ILE A 62 -5.31 4.17 -7.32
CA ILE A 62 -3.94 4.72 -7.25
C ILE A 62 -3.37 4.89 -8.66
N LEU A 63 -3.57 3.90 -9.53
CA LEU A 63 -3.15 3.96 -10.93
C LEU A 63 -3.92 5.05 -11.70
N ASN A 64 -5.21 5.24 -11.43
CA ASN A 64 -6.03 6.31 -12.04
C ASN A 64 -5.68 7.73 -11.58
N ILE A 65 -5.17 7.90 -10.35
CA ILE A 65 -4.68 9.20 -9.88
C ILE A 65 -3.33 9.55 -10.52
N VAL A 66 -2.52 8.53 -10.82
CA VAL A 66 -1.13 8.66 -11.29
C VAL A 66 -1.02 8.69 -12.82
N ILE A 67 -1.96 8.05 -13.51
CA ILE A 67 -2.18 8.17 -14.95
C ILE A 67 -3.30 9.20 -15.13
N ARG A 68 -2.93 10.47 -15.35
CA ARG A 68 -3.85 11.61 -15.54
C ARG A 68 -5.09 11.21 -16.36
N LYS A 69 -6.21 10.96 -15.68
CA LYS A 69 -7.52 10.91 -16.30
C LYS A 69 -8.02 12.35 -16.40
N SER A 70 -8.05 12.89 -17.62
CA SER A 70 -8.74 14.15 -17.88
C SER A 70 -10.24 13.91 -17.70
N ASP A 71 -10.89 14.74 -16.90
CA ASP A 71 -12.28 14.62 -16.41
C ASP A 71 -13.38 14.89 -17.47
N GLU A 72 -13.18 14.46 -18.72
CA GLU A 72 -14.21 14.51 -19.74
C GLU A 72 -14.21 13.18 -20.51
N ASP A 73 -14.84 12.16 -19.93
CA ASP A 73 -15.73 11.26 -20.68
C ASP A 73 -16.28 10.13 -19.78
N GLU A 74 -17.61 10.08 -19.73
CA GLU A 74 -18.44 9.20 -18.92
C GLU A 74 -18.67 7.82 -19.59
N HIS A 75 -17.73 7.34 -20.42
CA HIS A 75 -17.78 6.03 -21.08
C HIS A 75 -16.46 5.26 -20.88
N MET A 76 -16.33 4.64 -19.72
CA MET A 76 -15.13 3.89 -19.32
C MET A 76 -15.34 2.38 -19.54
N GLU A 77 -14.97 1.89 -20.72
CA GLU A 77 -14.80 0.45 -20.99
C GLU A 77 -13.46 0.14 -21.69
N THR A 78 -12.37 0.83 -21.30
CA THR A 78 -11.02 0.58 -21.88
C THR A 78 -9.85 0.85 -20.91
N SER A 79 -10.02 0.61 -19.61
CA SER A 79 -8.90 0.74 -18.65
C SER A 79 -7.88 -0.40 -18.78
N ASP A 80 -8.36 -1.65 -18.91
CA ASP A 80 -7.49 -2.82 -18.99
C ASP A 80 -6.75 -2.93 -20.32
N ASP A 81 -7.42 -2.54 -21.42
CA ASP A 81 -6.84 -2.60 -22.76
C ASP A 81 -5.74 -1.56 -22.94
N PHE A 82 -5.91 -0.38 -22.33
CA PHE A 82 -4.88 0.64 -22.28
C PHE A 82 -3.67 0.19 -21.45
N ILE A 83 -3.91 -0.40 -20.26
CA ILE A 83 -2.84 -0.93 -19.41
C ILE A 83 -2.08 -2.06 -20.13
N ARG A 84 -2.81 -2.98 -20.77
CA ARG A 84 -2.25 -4.07 -21.57
C ARG A 84 -1.44 -3.54 -22.74
N HIS A 85 -1.95 -2.55 -23.46
CA HIS A 85 -1.24 -1.90 -24.56
C HIS A 85 0.03 -1.19 -24.08
N MET A 86 -0.01 -0.51 -22.92
CA MET A 86 1.18 0.08 -22.32
C MET A 86 2.20 -1.00 -21.92
N GLN A 87 1.77 -2.10 -21.31
CA GLN A 87 2.65 -3.22 -20.96
C GLN A 87 3.27 -3.91 -22.18
N GLU A 88 2.51 -4.08 -23.26
CA GLU A 88 2.98 -4.61 -24.54
C GLU A 88 3.99 -3.67 -25.19
N GLN A 89 3.75 -2.36 -25.18
CA GLN A 89 4.71 -1.33 -25.60
C GLN A 89 6.00 -1.36 -24.78
N PHE A 90 5.91 -1.57 -23.46
CA PHE A 90 7.08 -1.76 -22.60
C PHE A 90 7.86 -3.03 -22.97
N LYS A 91 7.18 -4.16 -23.20
CA LYS A 91 7.80 -5.43 -23.60
C LYS A 91 8.44 -5.35 -25.00
N GLU A 92 7.82 -4.65 -25.94
CA GLU A 92 8.33 -4.50 -27.30
C GLU A 92 9.52 -3.53 -27.37
N LYS A 93 9.49 -2.44 -26.58
CA LYS A 93 10.62 -1.50 -26.46
C LYS A 93 11.81 -2.11 -25.72
N ALA A 94 11.58 -2.97 -24.72
CA ALA A 94 12.65 -3.71 -24.05
C ALA A 94 13.37 -4.70 -24.98
N ARG A 95 12.75 -5.11 -26.09
CA ARG A 95 13.34 -6.03 -27.09
C ARG A 95 14.13 -5.34 -28.20
N LYS A 96 14.08 -4.00 -28.33
CA LYS A 96 14.80 -3.25 -29.36
C LYS A 96 16.07 -2.59 -28.79
N SER A 97 17.19 -3.25 -29.05
CA SER A 97 18.53 -2.68 -29.33
C SER A 97 19.24 -1.88 -28.24
N GLU A 98 20.40 -2.42 -27.82
CA GLU A 98 21.63 -1.75 -27.37
C GLU A 98 21.52 -0.24 -27.11
N SER A 99 20.82 0.14 -26.04
CA SER A 99 20.75 1.53 -25.60
C SER A 99 22.08 1.91 -24.95
N VAL A 100 22.75 2.91 -25.49
CA VAL A 100 23.91 3.52 -24.83
C VAL A 100 23.42 4.22 -23.57
N TYR A 101 23.75 3.67 -22.40
CA TYR A 101 23.43 4.28 -21.11
C TYR A 101 24.51 5.29 -20.73
N TYR A 102 24.07 6.50 -20.40
CA TYR A 102 24.93 7.52 -19.80
C TYR A 102 24.68 7.55 -18.30
N ALA A 103 25.74 7.39 -17.51
CA ALA A 103 25.65 7.52 -16.07
C ALA A 103 25.58 9.01 -15.70
N ALA A 104 24.45 9.44 -15.12
CA ALA A 104 24.32 10.75 -14.51
C ALA A 104 24.67 10.65 -13.02
N THR A 105 25.62 11.46 -12.55
CA THR A 105 25.99 11.55 -11.13
C THR A 105 25.33 12.74 -10.41
N ASP A 106 24.64 13.60 -11.15
CA ASP A 106 23.99 14.79 -10.62
C ASP A 106 22.64 14.44 -9.99
N VAL A 107 22.48 14.80 -8.71
CA VAL A 107 21.28 14.52 -7.90
C VAL A 107 20.05 15.25 -8.45
N VAL A 108 20.21 16.42 -9.07
CA VAL A 108 19.13 17.18 -9.70
C VAL A 108 18.62 16.45 -10.93
N ILE A 109 19.52 15.92 -11.77
CA ILE A 109 19.15 15.11 -12.93
C ILE A 109 18.43 13.84 -12.48
N LEU A 110 18.97 13.15 -11.48
CA LEU A 110 18.32 11.97 -10.90
C LEU A 110 16.90 12.29 -10.43
N ARG A 111 16.68 13.46 -9.83
CA ARG A 111 15.36 13.85 -9.33
C ARG A 111 14.35 13.96 -10.47
N PHE A 112 14.72 14.64 -11.54
CA PHE A 112 13.86 14.75 -12.72
C PHE A 112 13.60 13.39 -13.39
N MET A 113 14.60 12.51 -13.42
CA MET A 113 14.42 11.15 -13.94
C MET A 113 13.39 10.39 -13.12
N VAL A 114 13.48 10.43 -11.79
CA VAL A 114 12.51 9.78 -10.88
C VAL A 114 11.13 10.43 -11.00
N GLU A 115 11.03 11.76 -11.04
CA GLU A 115 9.76 12.48 -11.24
C GLU A 115 9.08 12.09 -12.56
N ALA A 116 9.84 11.78 -13.61
CA ALA A 116 9.29 11.33 -14.88
C ALA A 116 8.90 9.84 -14.88
N SER A 117 9.62 8.99 -14.14
CA SER A 117 9.50 7.53 -14.25
C SER A 117 8.78 6.84 -13.09
N TRP A 118 8.51 7.51 -11.98
CA TRP A 118 7.97 6.86 -10.77
C TRP A 118 6.63 6.15 -11.01
N ALA A 119 5.77 6.75 -11.83
CA ALA A 119 4.45 6.22 -12.15
C ALA A 119 4.53 4.90 -12.94
N PRO A 120 5.25 4.84 -14.08
CA PRO A 120 5.57 3.57 -14.75
C PRO A 120 6.28 2.56 -13.85
N MET A 121 7.22 3.00 -13.01
CA MET A 121 7.90 2.10 -12.06
C MET A 121 6.91 1.47 -11.08
N LEU A 122 6.02 2.28 -10.50
CA LEU A 122 5.01 1.82 -9.57
C LEU A 122 4.10 0.76 -10.21
N ALA A 123 3.66 0.99 -11.46
CA ALA A 123 2.88 0.01 -12.20
C ALA A 123 3.69 -1.26 -12.52
N ALA A 124 4.95 -1.10 -12.95
CA ALA A 124 5.84 -2.21 -13.28
C ALA A 124 6.18 -3.10 -12.07
N PHE A 125 6.14 -2.55 -10.86
CA PHE A 125 6.32 -3.34 -9.63
C PHE A 125 4.99 -3.91 -9.13
N SER A 126 3.92 -3.11 -9.15
CA SER A 126 2.63 -3.51 -8.57
C SER A 126 1.95 -4.62 -9.37
N VAL A 127 1.86 -4.49 -10.69
CA VAL A 127 1.06 -5.42 -11.50
C VAL A 127 1.66 -6.83 -11.52
N PRO A 128 2.97 -7.01 -11.77
CA PRO A 128 3.55 -8.35 -11.74
C PRO A 128 3.57 -8.94 -10.32
N LEU A 129 3.73 -8.13 -9.27
CA LEU A 129 3.65 -8.60 -7.89
C LEU A 129 2.24 -9.11 -7.53
N ASP A 130 1.20 -8.48 -8.09
CA ASP A 130 -0.18 -8.92 -7.89
C ASP A 130 -0.49 -10.20 -8.66
N GLN A 131 -0.13 -10.25 -9.95
CA GLN A 131 -0.55 -11.30 -10.88
C GLN A 131 0.36 -12.53 -10.92
N SER A 132 1.62 -12.39 -10.51
CA SER A 132 2.58 -13.49 -10.54
C SER A 132 2.61 -14.25 -9.20
N ASP A 133 2.80 -15.56 -9.30
CA ASP A 133 3.20 -16.44 -8.19
C ASP A 133 4.65 -16.93 -8.38
N ASP A 134 5.40 -16.39 -9.36
CA ASP A 134 6.81 -16.68 -9.57
C ASP A 134 7.67 -15.96 -8.49
N GLU A 135 8.49 -16.72 -7.80
CA GLU A 135 9.34 -16.24 -6.71
C GLU A 135 10.38 -15.22 -7.19
N ALA A 136 10.99 -15.43 -8.35
CA ALA A 136 11.99 -14.51 -8.90
C ALA A 136 11.35 -13.18 -9.33
N VAL A 137 10.17 -13.22 -9.94
CA VAL A 137 9.41 -12.01 -10.30
C VAL A 137 9.01 -11.26 -9.04
N THR A 138 8.48 -11.97 -8.04
CA THR A 138 8.09 -11.41 -6.74
C THR A 138 9.27 -10.71 -6.06
N ALA A 139 10.42 -11.38 -5.97
CA ALA A 139 11.63 -10.84 -5.35
C ALA A 139 12.11 -9.57 -6.06
N LEU A 140 12.12 -9.56 -7.41
CA LEU A 140 12.49 -8.38 -8.19
C LEU A 140 11.53 -7.21 -7.99
N CYS A 141 10.22 -7.46 -7.94
CA CYS A 141 9.23 -6.40 -7.70
C CYS A 141 9.37 -5.79 -6.30
N ILE A 142 9.55 -6.63 -5.27
CA ILE A 142 9.76 -6.17 -3.89
C ILE A 142 11.08 -5.38 -3.78
N GLU A 143 12.15 -5.84 -4.43
CA GLU A 143 13.41 -5.10 -4.46
C GLU A 143 13.27 -3.76 -5.20
N GLY A 144 12.51 -3.74 -6.29
CA GLY A 144 12.16 -2.52 -7.02
C GLY A 144 11.42 -1.50 -6.13
N PHE A 145 10.44 -1.96 -5.34
CA PHE A 145 9.79 -1.13 -4.33
C PHE A 145 10.78 -0.59 -3.29
N ARG A 146 11.63 -1.44 -2.72
CA ARG A 146 12.64 -1.01 -1.74
C ARG A 146 13.57 0.07 -2.30
N CYS A 147 14.13 -0.16 -3.50
CA CYS A 147 15.00 0.80 -4.16
C CYS A 147 14.29 2.13 -4.47
N ALA A 148 13.04 2.07 -4.94
CA ALA A 148 12.26 3.26 -5.25
C ALA A 148 11.91 4.07 -3.98
N ILE A 149 11.55 3.39 -2.89
CA ILE A 149 11.28 4.01 -1.59
C ILE A 149 12.56 4.66 -1.06
N HIS A 150 13.70 3.96 -1.11
CA HIS A 150 15.00 4.47 -0.67
C HIS A 150 15.36 5.77 -1.41
N ILE A 151 15.37 5.73 -2.75
CA ILE A 151 15.75 6.90 -3.57
C ILE A 151 14.79 8.07 -3.31
N THR A 152 13.48 7.82 -3.32
CA THR A 152 12.49 8.89 -3.08
C THR A 152 12.54 9.44 -1.65
N ALA A 153 12.90 8.64 -0.65
CA ALA A 153 13.10 9.07 0.73
C ALA A 153 14.34 9.96 0.87
N VAL A 154 15.50 9.50 0.39
CA VAL A 154 16.78 10.25 0.46
C VAL A 154 16.69 11.57 -0.30
N MET A 155 15.93 11.62 -1.40
CA MET A 155 15.72 12.82 -2.21
C MET A 155 14.57 13.72 -1.70
N CYS A 156 13.98 13.40 -0.54
CA CYS A 156 12.89 14.15 0.08
C CYS A 156 11.63 14.29 -0.80
N MET A 157 11.38 13.32 -1.69
CA MET A 157 10.23 13.30 -2.58
C MET A 157 9.00 12.67 -1.90
N LYS A 158 8.43 13.39 -0.92
CA LYS A 158 7.40 12.88 0.01
C LYS A 158 6.24 12.15 -0.69
N THR A 159 5.59 12.79 -1.66
CA THR A 159 4.44 12.20 -2.39
C THR A 159 4.80 10.89 -3.08
N HIS A 160 6.01 10.79 -3.64
CA HIS A 160 6.45 9.62 -4.39
C HIS A 160 6.77 8.47 -3.44
N ARG A 161 7.55 8.78 -2.39
CA ARG A 161 7.86 7.85 -1.29
C ARG A 161 6.59 7.25 -0.70
N ASP A 162 5.62 8.09 -0.36
CA ASP A 162 4.38 7.66 0.29
C ASP A 162 3.52 6.82 -0.66
N ALA A 163 3.51 7.13 -1.96
CA ALA A 163 2.81 6.31 -2.96
C ALA A 163 3.41 4.90 -3.10
N PHE A 164 4.75 4.80 -3.20
CA PHE A 164 5.42 3.50 -3.25
C PHE A 164 5.21 2.72 -1.95
N LEU A 165 5.41 3.36 -0.79
CA LEU A 165 5.28 2.70 0.51
C LEU A 165 3.84 2.26 0.78
N THR A 166 2.85 3.09 0.47
CA THR A 166 1.42 2.72 0.58
C THR A 166 1.09 1.53 -0.30
N SER A 167 1.63 1.48 -1.52
CA SER A 167 1.40 0.37 -2.43
C SER A 167 2.05 -0.92 -1.93
N LEU A 168 3.30 -0.86 -1.45
CA LEU A 168 3.95 -2.00 -0.82
C LEU A 168 3.22 -2.48 0.44
N ALA A 169 2.72 -1.54 1.27
CA ALA A 169 1.93 -1.86 2.45
C ALA A 169 0.65 -2.62 2.10
N LYS A 170 -0.01 -2.32 0.96
CA LYS A 170 -1.16 -3.09 0.48
C LYS A 170 -0.80 -4.54 0.16
N PHE A 171 0.37 -4.78 -0.44
CA PHE A 171 0.87 -6.12 -0.73
C PHE A 171 1.24 -6.95 0.50
N THR A 172 1.22 -6.39 1.72
CA THR A 172 1.35 -7.19 2.95
C THR A 172 0.10 -8.03 3.25
N SER A 173 -1.06 -7.71 2.66
CA SER A 173 -2.35 -8.37 2.88
C SER A 173 -2.77 -8.55 4.34
N LEU A 174 -2.22 -7.75 5.26
CA LEU A 174 -2.49 -7.82 6.70
C LEU A 174 -3.96 -7.51 7.09
N HIS A 175 -4.78 -7.09 6.13
CA HIS A 175 -6.21 -6.86 6.29
C HIS A 175 -7.06 -8.11 5.94
N SER A 176 -6.49 -9.09 5.25
CA SER A 176 -7.15 -10.34 4.87
C SER A 176 -6.23 -11.54 5.16
N PRO A 177 -6.22 -12.09 6.38
CA PRO A 177 -5.34 -13.21 6.74
C PRO A 177 -5.64 -14.50 5.97
N ALA A 178 -6.83 -14.61 5.39
CA ALA A 178 -7.21 -15.73 4.53
C ALA A 178 -6.44 -15.75 3.19
N ASP A 179 -5.92 -14.61 2.75
CA ASP A 179 -5.24 -14.46 1.45
C ASP A 179 -3.71 -14.35 1.58
N ILE A 180 -3.15 -14.51 2.78
CA ILE A 180 -1.71 -14.42 3.01
C ILE A 180 -0.99 -15.57 2.30
N ARG A 181 -0.02 -15.22 1.46
CA ARG A 181 0.91 -16.09 0.75
C ARG A 181 2.35 -15.67 1.01
N GLN A 182 3.30 -16.42 0.46
CA GLN A 182 4.73 -16.16 0.65
C GLN A 182 5.14 -14.75 0.21
N LYS A 183 4.64 -14.26 -0.93
CA LYS A 183 4.90 -12.89 -1.40
C LYS A 183 4.49 -11.79 -0.41
N ASN A 184 3.44 -12.03 0.37
CA ASN A 184 3.00 -11.09 1.40
C ASN A 184 3.95 -11.10 2.61
N ILE A 185 4.46 -12.27 2.97
CA ILE A 185 5.51 -12.43 4.00
C ILE A 185 6.77 -11.67 3.60
N ASP A 186 7.18 -11.80 2.34
CA ASP A 186 8.37 -11.11 1.84
C ASP A 186 8.16 -9.59 1.75
N ALA A 187 6.94 -9.14 1.44
CA ALA A 187 6.57 -7.73 1.54
C ALA A 187 6.63 -7.20 2.99
N ILE A 188 6.18 -7.97 3.99
CA ILE A 188 6.30 -7.60 5.41
C ILE A 188 7.77 -7.48 5.81
N LYS A 189 8.62 -8.44 5.41
CA LYS A 189 10.07 -8.37 5.66
C LYS A 189 10.68 -7.12 5.01
N ALA A 190 10.27 -6.80 3.79
CA ALA A 190 10.72 -5.59 3.10
C ALA A 190 10.33 -4.30 3.85
N ILE A 191 9.11 -4.23 4.41
CA ILE A 191 8.69 -3.09 5.27
C ILE A 191 9.60 -2.95 6.49
N ALA A 192 9.97 -4.07 7.14
CA ALA A 192 10.89 -4.04 8.28
C ALA A 192 12.31 -3.58 7.88
N THR A 193 12.79 -4.02 6.72
CA THR A 193 14.08 -3.57 6.17
C THR A 193 14.08 -2.08 5.82
N ILE A 194 13.01 -1.56 5.20
CA ILE A 194 12.87 -0.13 4.89
C ILE A 194 12.89 0.71 6.18
N ALA A 195 12.20 0.27 7.23
CA ALA A 195 12.21 0.96 8.52
C ALA A 195 13.62 1.09 9.11
N ASP A 196 14.48 0.10 8.84
CA ASP A 196 15.85 0.03 9.32
C ASP A 196 16.82 0.89 8.50
N GLU A 197 16.72 0.83 7.17
CA GLU A 197 17.62 1.53 6.26
C GLU A 197 17.25 3.00 6.08
N ASP A 198 15.95 3.30 5.95
CA ASP A 198 15.44 4.62 5.56
C ASP A 198 14.84 5.41 6.71
N GLY A 199 14.86 4.88 7.94
CA GLY A 199 14.15 5.44 9.08
C GLY A 199 14.34 6.94 9.32
N ASN A 200 15.51 7.47 8.97
CA ASN A 200 15.85 8.90 9.07
C ASN A 200 15.17 9.81 8.02
N TYR A 201 14.60 9.24 6.96
CA TYR A 201 14.07 9.94 5.78
C TYR A 201 12.57 9.66 5.53
N LEU A 202 11.95 8.79 6.33
CA LEU A 202 10.55 8.39 6.17
C LEU A 202 9.54 9.47 6.53
N GLN A 203 9.83 10.34 7.51
CA GLN A 203 8.91 11.40 7.96
C GLN A 203 7.51 10.82 8.29
N GLU A 204 6.42 11.44 7.80
CA GLU A 204 5.04 10.99 8.00
C GLU A 204 4.77 9.56 7.48
N ALA A 205 5.61 9.06 6.57
CA ALA A 205 5.49 7.70 6.05
C ALA A 205 5.71 6.60 7.11
N TRP A 206 6.28 6.96 8.27
CA TRP A 206 6.33 6.10 9.46
C TRP A 206 4.95 5.57 9.86
N GLU A 207 3.88 6.32 9.59
CA GLU A 207 2.51 5.89 9.87
C GLU A 207 2.15 4.61 9.11
N HIS A 208 2.54 4.50 7.83
CA HIS A 208 2.28 3.31 7.03
C HIS A 208 3.03 2.10 7.58
N ILE A 209 4.30 2.27 7.95
CA ILE A 209 5.12 1.20 8.56
C ILE A 209 4.53 0.75 9.88
N LEU A 210 4.25 1.68 10.79
CA LEU A 210 3.74 1.35 12.13
C LEU A 210 2.33 0.76 12.09
N THR A 211 1.52 1.15 11.10
CA THR A 211 0.22 0.49 10.84
C THR A 211 0.42 -0.96 10.38
N CYS A 212 1.40 -1.23 9.50
CA CYS A 212 1.76 -2.61 9.14
C CYS A 212 2.26 -3.39 10.37
N VAL A 213 3.10 -2.80 11.21
CA VAL A 213 3.59 -3.44 12.45
C VAL A 213 2.44 -3.79 13.37
N SER A 214 1.57 -2.83 13.66
CA SER A 214 0.36 -3.00 14.46
C SER A 214 -0.52 -4.16 13.98
N ARG A 215 -0.79 -4.22 12.67
CA ARG A 215 -1.63 -5.27 12.08
C ARG A 215 -0.95 -6.63 12.06
N PHE A 216 0.35 -6.67 11.77
CA PHE A 216 1.16 -7.89 11.84
C PHE A 216 1.13 -8.49 13.24
N GLU A 217 1.37 -7.68 14.27
CA GLU A 217 1.41 -8.18 15.65
C GLU A 217 0.06 -8.74 16.09
N HIS A 218 -1.05 -8.09 15.71
CA HIS A 218 -2.38 -8.59 15.97
C HIS A 218 -2.61 -9.97 15.33
N LEU A 219 -2.26 -10.14 14.05
CA LEU A 219 -2.40 -11.42 13.36
C LEU A 219 -1.44 -12.49 13.90
N HIS A 220 -0.24 -12.10 14.31
CA HIS A 220 0.74 -13.01 14.89
C HIS A 220 0.27 -13.55 16.25
N LEU A 221 -0.25 -12.68 17.13
CA LEU A 221 -0.85 -13.08 18.42
C LEU A 221 -2.07 -14.00 18.22
N LEU A 222 -2.89 -13.70 17.20
CA LEU A 222 -4.00 -14.57 16.81
C LEU A 222 -3.50 -15.96 16.37
N GLY A 223 -2.42 -16.00 15.59
CA GLY A 223 -1.71 -17.22 15.20
C GLY A 223 -1.21 -18.01 16.40
N GLU A 224 -0.69 -17.36 17.44
CA GLU A 224 -0.26 -18.03 18.68
C GLU A 224 -1.43 -18.55 19.53
N GLY A 225 -2.67 -18.14 19.23
CA GLY A 225 -3.87 -18.47 20.02
C GLY A 225 -3.94 -17.68 21.32
N ALA A 226 -3.28 -16.52 21.39
CA ALA A 226 -3.36 -15.62 22.52
C ALA A 226 -4.77 -14.99 22.60
N PRO A 227 -5.36 -14.86 23.81
CA PRO A 227 -6.60 -14.12 23.98
C PRO A 227 -6.40 -12.66 23.53
N PRO A 228 -7.37 -12.04 22.83
CA PRO A 228 -7.32 -10.61 22.52
C PRO A 228 -7.18 -9.79 23.82
N ASP A 229 -6.45 -8.67 23.78
CA ASP A 229 -6.20 -7.81 24.95
C ASP A 229 -7.52 -7.43 25.67
N ALA A 230 -8.62 -7.29 24.91
CA ALA A 230 -9.98 -7.06 25.44
C ALA A 230 -10.43 -8.08 26.50
N THR A 231 -10.01 -9.35 26.39
CA THR A 231 -10.37 -10.40 27.36
C THR A 231 -9.73 -10.18 28.73
N PHE A 232 -8.58 -9.51 28.80
CA PHE A 232 -7.97 -9.11 30.08
C PHE A 232 -8.79 -8.04 30.80
N PHE A 233 -9.54 -7.21 30.07
CA PHE A 233 -10.43 -6.18 30.64
C PHE A 233 -11.85 -6.66 30.91
N SER A 234 -12.20 -7.87 30.48
CA SER A 234 -13.53 -8.45 30.69
C SER A 234 -13.79 -8.94 32.13
N PHE A 235 -12.84 -8.74 33.06
CA PHE A 235 -13.05 -9.01 34.47
C PHE A 235 -13.88 -7.91 35.14
N SER A 236 -15.11 -8.31 35.50
CA SER A 236 -16.04 -7.71 36.47
C SER A 236 -16.87 -6.50 36.03
N GLN A 237 -17.99 -6.79 35.34
CA GLN A 237 -19.19 -5.94 35.44
C GLN A 237 -20.46 -6.69 35.85
N ASN A 238 -20.37 -7.97 36.24
CA ASN A 238 -21.51 -8.81 36.64
C ASN A 238 -21.28 -9.58 37.96
N GLU A 239 -20.76 -8.94 39.01
CA GLU A 239 -20.90 -9.47 40.38
C GLU A 239 -21.60 -8.46 41.29
N SER A 240 -22.93 -8.40 41.15
CA SER A 240 -23.80 -8.02 42.25
C SER A 240 -25.00 -8.96 42.26
N GLU A 241 -24.82 -10.14 42.85
CA GLU A 241 -25.64 -10.65 43.97
C GLU A 241 -25.54 -12.19 44.13
N LYS A 242 -25.20 -12.58 45.36
CA LYS A 242 -25.47 -13.87 46.05
C LYS A 242 -24.48 -15.05 45.93
N SER A 243 -23.52 -14.98 46.86
CA SER A 243 -23.24 -15.96 47.94
C SER A 243 -22.39 -17.22 47.69
N LYS A 244 -21.24 -17.21 48.38
CA LYS A 244 -20.58 -18.28 49.16
C LYS A 244 -20.18 -19.57 48.41
N GLN A 245 -18.92 -19.63 47.98
CA GLN A 245 -18.01 -20.72 48.34
C GLN A 245 -16.55 -20.32 48.12
N ALA A 246 -15.75 -20.42 49.19
CA ALA A 246 -14.31 -20.20 49.15
C ALA A 246 -13.62 -21.32 48.36
N LYS A 247 -13.04 -20.97 47.21
CA LYS A 247 -11.92 -21.70 46.60
C LYS A 247 -10.93 -20.71 45.99
N SER A 248 -9.66 -20.96 46.29
CA SER A 248 -8.47 -20.18 45.96
C SER A 248 -8.44 -19.62 44.54
N ALA A 249 -8.13 -18.32 44.45
CA ALA A 249 -7.71 -17.64 43.24
C ALA A 249 -6.44 -18.29 42.68
N GLY A 250 -6.60 -19.14 41.67
CA GLY A 250 -5.55 -19.52 40.74
C GLY A 250 -5.86 -18.89 39.39
N LEU A 251 -4.91 -18.14 38.82
CA LEU A 251 -4.96 -17.70 37.43
C LEU A 251 -5.32 -18.89 36.52
N PRO A 252 -6.13 -18.72 35.46
CA PRO A 252 -6.27 -19.75 34.45
C PRO A 252 -4.95 -19.80 33.65
N VAL A 253 -4.02 -20.60 34.16
CA VAL A 253 -2.85 -21.06 33.42
C VAL A 253 -3.34 -21.86 32.21
N ILE A 254 -3.03 -21.32 31.03
CA ILE A 254 -2.68 -22.02 29.79
C ILE A 254 -3.18 -23.46 29.75
N ARG A 255 -4.38 -23.68 29.20
CA ARG A 255 -4.77 -25.02 28.74
C ARG A 255 -5.40 -24.98 27.36
N LYS A 256 -4.71 -25.71 26.47
CA LYS A 256 -5.14 -26.30 25.18
C LYS A 256 -4.68 -25.53 23.93
N LYS A 257 -3.42 -25.81 23.54
CA LYS A 257 -2.67 -25.44 22.32
C LYS A 257 -3.31 -25.90 20.98
N GLY A 258 -4.63 -25.82 20.84
CA GLY A 258 -5.28 -26.23 19.58
C GLY A 258 -6.76 -25.87 19.47
N SER A 259 -7.49 -25.79 20.60
CA SER A 259 -8.93 -25.49 20.56
C SER A 259 -9.23 -23.99 20.53
N GLY A 260 -8.35 -23.17 21.11
CA GLY A 260 -8.49 -21.70 21.13
C GLY A 260 -8.14 -21.07 19.77
N ARG A 261 -7.07 -21.54 19.11
CA ARG A 261 -6.64 -21.08 17.77
C ARG A 261 -7.82 -21.03 16.78
N ILE A 262 -8.61 -22.10 16.73
CA ILE A 262 -9.76 -22.25 15.82
C ILE A 262 -10.90 -21.28 16.17
N GLN A 263 -11.21 -21.07 17.45
CA GLN A 263 -12.28 -20.17 17.89
C GLN A 263 -11.94 -18.69 17.64
N TYR A 264 -10.70 -18.28 17.88
CA TYR A 264 -10.27 -16.90 17.65
C TYR A 264 -10.04 -16.61 16.16
N ALA A 265 -9.48 -17.56 15.41
CA ALA A 265 -9.32 -17.43 13.96
C ALA A 265 -10.67 -17.31 13.23
N ALA A 266 -11.71 -18.03 13.68
CA ALA A 266 -13.08 -17.86 13.17
C ALA A 266 -13.63 -16.44 13.38
N ALA A 267 -13.29 -15.77 14.49
CA ALA A 267 -13.70 -14.39 14.76
C ALA A 267 -13.01 -13.37 13.84
N ALA A 268 -11.79 -13.65 13.38
CA ALA A 268 -11.06 -12.80 12.43
C ALA A 268 -11.63 -12.89 11.01
N VAL A 269 -12.03 -14.07 10.55
CA VAL A 269 -12.65 -14.27 9.22
C VAL A 269 -14.02 -13.61 9.12
N MET A 270 -14.83 -13.70 10.18
CA MET A 270 -16.17 -13.09 10.23
C MET A 270 -16.15 -11.55 10.28
N ARG A 271 -14.98 -10.92 10.44
CA ARG A 271 -14.81 -9.46 10.57
C ARG A 271 -14.19 -8.78 9.34
N GLY A 272 -13.85 -9.53 8.29
CA GLY A 272 -13.33 -8.95 7.05
C GLY A 272 -14.43 -8.30 6.23
N THR A 273 -14.65 -6.98 6.39
CA THR A 273 -15.02 -5.95 5.39
C THR A 273 -15.49 -4.70 6.14
N TYR A 274 -14.71 -3.62 6.11
CA TYR A 274 -15.05 -2.34 6.78
C TYR A 274 -15.67 -1.29 5.86
N ASP A 275 -16.08 -1.65 4.64
CA ASP A 275 -16.79 -0.76 3.71
C ASP A 275 -18.02 -1.47 3.13
N SER A 276 -19.13 -1.46 3.86
CA SER A 276 -20.47 -1.49 3.27
C SER A 276 -21.52 -1.14 4.33
N ALA A 277 -21.99 0.10 4.25
CA ALA A 277 -23.27 0.45 4.83
C ALA A 277 -24.37 -0.28 4.06
N GLY A 278 -25.10 -1.16 4.74
CA GLY A 278 -26.43 -1.61 4.32
C GLY A 278 -26.51 -3.01 3.70
N ILE A 279 -27.55 -3.71 4.15
CA ILE A 279 -28.14 -4.96 3.63
C ILE A 279 -27.51 -6.24 4.20
N GLY A 280 -28.28 -6.86 5.11
CA GLY A 280 -27.96 -8.15 5.71
C GLY A 280 -27.83 -9.26 4.66
N GLY A 281 -26.72 -10.00 4.76
CA GLY A 281 -26.43 -11.20 3.98
C GLY A 281 -25.93 -12.31 4.90
N ASN A 282 -26.45 -13.51 4.69
CA ASN A 282 -26.28 -14.76 5.45
C ASN A 282 -24.93 -14.98 6.17
N THR A 283 -25.01 -15.37 7.45
CA THR A 283 -23.92 -16.06 8.16
C THR A 283 -23.66 -17.43 7.54
N GLY A 284 -22.73 -17.48 6.59
CA GLY A 284 -22.20 -18.73 6.04
C GLY A 284 -21.43 -19.51 7.10
N THR A 285 -21.70 -20.81 7.19
CA THR A 285 -20.91 -21.75 8.00
C THR A 285 -19.50 -21.86 7.41
N ILE A 286 -18.48 -21.42 8.16
CA ILE A 286 -17.07 -21.59 7.78
C ILE A 286 -16.75 -23.08 7.72
N THR A 287 -16.21 -23.57 6.60
CA THR A 287 -15.84 -24.98 6.46
C THR A 287 -14.55 -25.30 7.23
N SER A 288 -14.39 -26.54 7.67
CA SER A 288 -13.17 -26.99 8.36
C SER A 288 -11.89 -26.82 7.51
N GLU A 289 -12.01 -26.90 6.18
CA GLU A 289 -10.92 -26.68 5.24
C GLU A 289 -10.47 -25.22 5.20
N GLN A 290 -11.41 -24.27 5.15
CA GLN A 290 -11.10 -22.83 5.22
C GLN A 290 -10.39 -22.47 6.52
N MET A 291 -10.77 -23.13 7.62
CA MET A 291 -10.16 -22.91 8.93
C MET A 291 -8.74 -23.48 9.01
N ASN A 292 -8.48 -24.65 8.43
CA ASN A 292 -7.14 -25.23 8.37
C ASN A 292 -6.19 -24.40 7.49
N ASN A 293 -6.70 -23.90 6.34
CA ASN A 293 -5.94 -23.01 5.47
C ASN A 293 -5.55 -21.70 6.17
N LEU A 294 -6.48 -21.11 6.93
CA LEU A 294 -6.19 -19.91 7.72
C LEU A 294 -5.12 -20.16 8.79
N VAL A 295 -5.19 -21.29 9.51
CA VAL A 295 -4.15 -21.63 10.49
C VAL A 295 -2.79 -21.78 9.80
N SER A 296 -2.73 -22.44 8.64
CA SER A 296 -1.51 -22.54 7.84
C SER A 296 -0.98 -21.17 7.41
N ASN A 297 -1.85 -20.25 6.96
CA ASN A 297 -1.46 -18.89 6.59
C ASN A 297 -0.93 -18.09 7.77
N LEU A 298 -1.53 -18.26 8.95
CA LEU A 298 -1.06 -17.62 10.19
C LEU A 298 0.28 -18.21 10.65
N ASP A 299 0.50 -19.51 10.50
CA ASP A 299 1.80 -20.13 10.79
C ASP A 299 2.90 -19.59 9.85
N MET A 300 2.59 -19.15 8.62
CA MET A 300 3.58 -18.48 7.74
C MET A 300 4.10 -17.16 8.33
N LEU A 301 3.33 -16.46 9.18
CA LEU A 301 3.77 -15.22 9.84
C LEU A 301 4.92 -15.48 10.83
N GLU A 302 5.07 -16.70 11.34
CA GLU A 302 6.22 -17.07 12.18
C GLU A 302 7.56 -16.88 11.45
N GLN A 303 7.59 -16.94 10.11
CA GLN A 303 8.80 -16.71 9.32
C GLN A 303 9.37 -15.29 9.44
N VAL A 304 8.51 -14.29 9.65
CA VAL A 304 8.96 -12.91 9.89
C VAL A 304 9.57 -12.82 11.29
N GLY A 305 9.04 -13.59 12.24
CA GLY A 305 9.46 -13.61 13.64
C GLY A 305 9.09 -12.32 14.37
N SER A 306 8.54 -12.44 15.58
CA SER A 306 8.26 -11.26 16.43
C SER A 306 9.52 -10.40 16.65
N SER A 307 10.69 -11.02 16.69
CA SER A 307 11.98 -10.33 16.84
C SER A 307 12.29 -9.33 15.73
N GLU A 308 11.91 -9.62 14.48
CA GLU A 308 12.21 -8.74 13.35
C GLU A 308 11.43 -7.43 13.43
N MET A 309 10.15 -7.53 13.79
CA MET A 309 9.29 -6.36 13.98
C MET A 309 9.67 -5.59 15.25
N ASN A 310 10.02 -6.28 16.34
CA ASN A 310 10.53 -5.63 17.55
C ASN A 310 11.89 -4.93 17.32
N ARG A 311 12.63 -5.31 16.27
CA ARG A 311 13.89 -4.68 15.90
C ARG A 311 13.71 -3.22 15.48
N ILE A 312 12.57 -2.87 14.87
CA ILE A 312 12.22 -1.48 14.50
C ILE A 312 12.25 -0.59 15.75
N PHE A 313 11.62 -1.06 16.82
CA PHE A 313 11.59 -0.35 18.11
C PHE A 313 12.98 -0.27 18.76
N THR A 314 13.76 -1.35 18.73
CA THR A 314 15.12 -1.34 19.30
C THR A 314 16.04 -0.40 18.53
N ARG A 315 15.91 -0.35 17.19
CA ARG A 315 16.71 0.50 16.32
C ARG A 315 16.24 1.95 16.25
N SER A 316 15.07 2.28 16.79
CA SER A 316 14.62 3.68 16.93
C SER A 316 15.64 4.58 17.65
N GLN A 317 16.51 4.01 18.49
CA GLN A 317 17.64 4.71 19.13
C GLN A 317 18.67 5.28 18.14
N LYS A 318 18.71 4.77 16.90
CA LYS A 318 19.61 5.24 15.83
C LYS A 318 19.00 6.37 15.00
N LEU A 319 17.73 6.72 15.24
CA LEU A 319 17.09 7.82 14.54
C LEU A 319 17.69 9.17 14.97
N ASN A 320 17.83 10.08 14.01
CA ASN A 320 18.26 11.44 14.29
C ASN A 320 17.17 12.24 15.02
N SER A 321 17.51 13.46 15.46
CA SER A 321 16.63 14.30 16.28
C SER A 321 15.31 14.68 15.59
N GLU A 322 15.29 14.81 14.26
CA GLU A 322 14.07 15.12 13.51
C GLU A 322 13.24 13.86 13.28
N ALA A 323 13.89 12.78 12.83
CA ALA A 323 13.25 11.52 12.51
C ALA A 323 12.60 10.85 13.73
N ILE A 324 13.19 10.99 14.92
CA ILE A 324 12.59 10.45 16.14
C ILE A 324 11.27 11.16 16.50
N ILE A 325 11.16 12.46 16.20
CA ILE A 325 9.93 13.22 16.43
C ILE A 325 8.82 12.68 15.52
N ASP A 326 9.13 12.50 14.24
CA ASP A 326 8.17 11.95 13.26
C ASP A 326 7.77 10.52 13.60
N PHE A 327 8.73 9.68 14.02
CA PHE A 327 8.48 8.33 14.51
C PHE A 327 7.52 8.32 15.71
N VAL A 328 7.78 9.15 16.73
CA VAL A 328 6.93 9.22 17.94
C VAL A 328 5.55 9.77 17.60
N LYS A 329 5.44 10.78 16.74
CA LYS A 329 4.15 11.30 16.27
C LYS A 329 3.34 10.21 15.56
N ALA A 330 3.95 9.49 14.64
CA ALA A 330 3.32 8.38 13.92
C ALA A 330 2.91 7.26 14.89
N LEU A 331 3.78 6.90 15.84
CA LEU A 331 3.50 5.91 16.88
C LEU A 331 2.29 6.30 17.72
N CYS A 332 2.24 7.54 18.22
CA CYS A 332 1.10 8.06 18.97
C CYS A 332 -0.19 8.04 18.14
N LYS A 333 -0.11 8.43 16.86
CA LYS A 333 -1.26 8.46 15.96
C LYS A 333 -1.83 7.05 15.74
N VAL A 334 -0.99 6.08 15.39
CA VAL A 334 -1.41 4.68 15.18
C VAL A 334 -1.93 4.09 16.49
N SER A 335 -1.27 4.36 17.62
CA SER A 335 -1.69 3.89 18.95
C SER A 335 -3.06 4.45 19.35
N MET A 336 -3.37 5.71 19.03
CA MET A 336 -4.70 6.29 19.27
C MET A 336 -5.77 5.64 18.39
N GLU A 337 -5.46 5.34 17.13
CA GLU A 337 -6.38 4.64 16.24
C GLU A 337 -6.68 3.22 16.74
N GLU A 338 -5.69 2.54 17.32
CA GLU A 338 -5.88 1.25 17.99
C GLU A 338 -6.87 1.33 19.16
N LEU A 339 -6.78 2.37 20.00
CA LEU A 339 -7.66 2.55 21.17
C LEU A 339 -9.08 2.92 20.78
N ARG A 340 -9.26 3.62 19.66
CA ARG A 340 -10.58 4.02 19.16
C ARG A 340 -11.38 2.86 18.59
N SER A 341 -10.73 1.73 18.32
CA SER A 341 -11.42 0.51 17.93
C SER A 341 -12.18 -0.08 19.12
N THR A 342 -13.46 0.27 19.24
CA THR A 342 -14.41 -0.21 20.27
C THR A 342 -14.61 -1.73 20.27
N SER A 343 -14.08 -2.42 19.26
CA SER A 343 -14.27 -3.83 18.98
C SER A 343 -13.15 -4.75 19.47
N ASP A 344 -11.94 -4.20 19.67
CA ASP A 344 -10.74 -4.87 20.22
C ASP A 344 -9.61 -3.83 20.47
N PRO A 345 -9.52 -3.21 21.67
CA PRO A 345 -8.46 -2.25 21.96
C PRO A 345 -7.10 -2.96 21.98
N ARG A 346 -6.24 -2.62 21.03
CA ARG A 346 -4.87 -3.16 20.92
C ARG A 346 -3.94 -2.30 21.78
N LEU A 347 -3.19 -2.93 22.69
CA LEU A 347 -2.40 -2.20 23.67
C LEU A 347 -0.90 -2.24 23.45
N LYS A 348 -0.40 -2.99 22.46
CA LYS A 348 1.05 -3.20 22.33
C LYS A 348 1.82 -1.94 21.89
N LEU A 349 1.37 -1.22 20.85
CA LEU A 349 1.99 0.06 20.49
C LEU A 349 1.75 1.11 21.57
N ASN A 350 0.62 1.08 22.27
CA ASN A 350 0.35 1.95 23.43
C ASN A 350 1.32 1.69 24.60
N ALA A 351 1.54 0.42 24.96
CA ALA A 351 2.48 0.01 26.00
C ALA A 351 3.92 0.37 25.61
N PHE A 352 4.29 0.16 24.33
CA PHE A 352 5.59 0.61 23.83
C PHE A 352 5.70 2.14 23.86
N CYS A 353 4.68 2.88 23.43
CA CYS A 353 4.66 4.34 23.45
C CYS A 353 4.79 4.87 24.89
N LEU A 354 4.06 4.29 25.85
CA LEU A 354 4.16 4.60 27.27
C LEU A 354 5.55 4.26 27.83
N CYS A 355 6.09 3.07 27.56
CA CYS A 355 7.44 2.67 27.97
C CYS A 355 8.52 3.56 27.34
N PHE A 356 8.37 3.94 26.08
CA PHE A 356 9.30 4.78 25.34
C PHE A 356 9.29 6.21 25.85
N LEU A 357 8.11 6.79 26.06
CA LEU A 357 7.95 8.12 26.65
C LEU A 357 8.42 8.15 28.11
N THR A 358 8.10 7.13 28.91
CA THR A 358 8.61 7.07 30.29
C THR A 358 10.12 6.87 30.35
N ALA A 359 10.71 6.01 29.52
CA ALA A 359 12.16 5.79 29.50
C ALA A 359 12.95 7.00 28.97
N ASN A 360 12.41 7.76 28.02
CA ASN A 360 13.13 8.87 27.38
C ASN A 360 12.75 10.27 27.90
N PHE A 361 11.55 10.46 28.49
CA PHE A 361 11.10 11.77 29.01
C PHE A 361 11.02 11.87 30.54
N LEU A 362 11.11 10.78 31.32
CA LEU A 362 11.26 10.91 32.80
C LEU A 362 12.72 11.07 33.29
N ILE A 363 13.70 11.19 32.38
CA ILE A 363 15.12 11.39 32.72
C ILE A 363 15.59 12.83 32.43
N CYS A 364 14.72 13.71 31.95
CA CYS A 364 14.92 15.16 31.95
C CYS A 364 14.03 15.80 33.03
#